data_AF-A0A395CTS9-F1
#
_entry.id   AF-A0A395CTS9-F1
#
_cell.length_a   1.000
_cell.length_b   1.000
_cell.length_c   1.000
_cell.angle_alpha   90.00
_cell.angle_beta   90.00
_cell.angle_gamma   90.00
#
_symmetry.space_group_name_H-M   'P 1'
#
loop_
_entity.id
_entity.type
_entity.pdbx_description
1 polymer ?
#
loop_
_entity_poly.entity_id
_entity_poly.type
_entity_poly.pdbx_seq_one_letter_code
_entity_poly.pdbx_strand_id
1 'polypeptide(L)'
;MVYFVRLVTLTLEAVLLQLVNGIGLVALSVAAVAGFFRAPLWSIFVFALVFGFGVDFFEGWVSFSDKAAGASERWAFVVPIYLLIVLSGYLTGVVGRHYVERRKKKAAAQSQ
;
A
#
# COMPACT_ATOMS: atom_id res chain seq x y z
N MET A 1 -3.79 3.70 26.32
CA MET A 1 -3.61 2.26 25.96
C MET A 1 -4.79 1.73 25.16
N VAL A 2 -6.02 1.67 25.71
CA VAL A 2 -7.21 1.15 25.00
C VAL A 2 -7.52 1.89 23.69
N TYR A 3 -7.40 3.22 23.68
CA TYR A 3 -7.58 4.03 22.47
C TYR A 3 -6.56 3.74 21.36
N PHE A 4 -5.30 3.50 21.73
CA PHE A 4 -4.24 3.22 20.76
C PHE A 4 -4.43 1.84 20.14
N VAL A 5 -4.73 0.83 20.96
CA VAL A 5 -5.04 -0.52 20.46
C VAL A 5 -6.27 -0.47 19.55
N ARG A 6 -7.33 0.25 19.94
CA ARG A 6 -8.53 0.43 19.11
C ARG A 6 -8.23 1.13 17.79
N LEU A 7 -7.41 2.18 17.79
CA LEU A 7 -6.97 2.87 16.59
C LEU A 7 -6.21 1.91 15.65
N VAL A 8 -5.26 1.13 16.19
CA VAL A 8 -4.49 0.16 15.41
C VAL A 8 -5.38 -0.93 14.83
N THR A 9 -6.30 -1.49 15.62
CA THR A 9 -7.24 -2.51 15.14
C THR A 9 -8.13 -1.96 14.03
N LEU A 10 -8.69 -0.76 14.20
CA LEU A 10 -9.50 -0.09 13.16
C LEU A 10 -8.69 0.20 11.90
N THR A 11 -7.43 0.60 12.05
CA THR A 11 -6.52 0.85 10.93
C THR A 11 -6.25 -0.45 10.17
N LEU A 12 -5.98 -1.54 10.89
CA LEU A 12 -5.72 -2.85 10.29
C LEU A 12 -6.96 -3.40 9.57
N GLU A 13 -8.13 -3.27 10.17
CA GLU A 13 -9.41 -3.66 9.58
C GLU A 13 -9.70 -2.88 8.29
N ALA A 14 -9.42 -1.57 8.30
CA ALA A 14 -9.57 -0.72 7.12
C ALA A 14 -8.57 -1.05 6.00
N VAL A 15 -7.31 -1.36 6.34
CA VAL A 15 -6.31 -1.87 5.38
C VAL A 15 -6.79 -3.16 4.73
N LEU A 16 -7.29 -4.11 5.53
CA LEU A 16 -7.78 -5.40 5.03
C LEU A 16 -9.01 -5.22 4.13
N LEU A 17 -9.96 -4.35 4.50
CA LEU A 17 -11.11 -4.02 3.66
C LEU A 17 -10.68 -3.44 2.31
N GLN A 18 -9.70 -2.55 2.28
CA GLN A 18 -9.20 -2.00 1.02
C GLN A 18 -8.47 -3.02 0.15
N LEU A 19 -7.79 -4.01 0.76
CA LEU A 19 -7.19 -5.12 0.03
C LEU A 19 -8.26 -6.03 -0.58
N VAL A 20 -9.32 -6.34 0.17
CA VAL A 20 -10.46 -7.15 -0.30
C VAL A 20 -11.23 -6.45 -1.43
N ASN A 21 -11.40 -5.13 -1.34
CA ASN A 21 -12.03 -4.32 -2.39
C ASN A 21 -11.16 -4.19 -3.67
N GLY A 22 -9.96 -4.79 -3.70
CA GLY A 22 -9.08 -4.81 -4.87
C GLY A 22 -8.29 -3.52 -5.10
N ILE A 23 -8.82 -2.35 -4.71
CA ILE A 23 -8.12 -1.06 -4.90
C ILE A 23 -6.80 -1.00 -4.11
N GLY A 24 -6.79 -1.50 -2.87
CA GLY A 24 -5.56 -1.62 -2.08
C GLY A 24 -4.55 -2.57 -2.74
N LEU A 25 -5.03 -3.63 -3.39
CA LEU A 25 -4.18 -4.59 -4.11
C LEU A 25 -3.56 -3.98 -5.37
N VAL A 26 -4.32 -3.15 -6.10
CA VAL A 26 -3.82 -2.38 -7.25
C VAL A 26 -2.77 -1.39 -6.80
N ALA A 27 -3.03 -0.62 -5.74
CA ALA A 27 -2.07 0.33 -5.17
C ALA A 27 -0.77 -0.37 -4.74
N LEU A 28 -0.87 -1.52 -4.08
CA LEU A 28 0.27 -2.34 -3.69
C LEU A 28 1.05 -2.84 -4.89
N SER A 29 0.36 -3.32 -5.93
CA SER A 29 1.00 -3.84 -7.15
C SER A 29 1.73 -2.75 -7.92
N VAL A 30 1.11 -1.58 -8.10
CA VAL A 30 1.74 -0.43 -8.75
C VAL A 30 2.96 0.04 -7.97
N ALA A 31 2.85 0.12 -6.64
CA ALA A 31 3.97 0.49 -5.79
C ALA A 31 5.11 -0.53 -5.85
N ALA A 32 4.80 -1.83 -5.90
CA ALA A 32 5.79 -2.89 -6.05
C ALA A 32 6.52 -2.81 -7.39
N VAL A 33 5.80 -2.53 -8.49
CA VAL A 33 6.43 -2.27 -9.78
C VAL A 33 7.34 -1.04 -9.70
N ALA A 34 6.87 0.06 -9.11
CA ALA A 34 7.67 1.28 -8.95
C ALA A 34 8.97 1.02 -8.14
N GLY A 35 8.87 0.28 -7.03
CA GLY A 35 10.02 -0.13 -6.23
C GLY A 35 10.98 -1.05 -6.98
N PHE A 36 10.45 -1.96 -7.79
CA PHE A 36 11.27 -2.85 -8.63
C PHE A 36 12.05 -2.06 -9.71
N PHE A 37 11.43 -1.06 -10.33
CA PHE A 37 12.09 -0.20 -11.33
C PHE A 37 12.94 0.92 -10.72
N ARG A 38 13.02 1.03 -9.39
CA ARG A 38 13.83 2.03 -8.67
C ARG A 38 13.34 3.47 -8.93
N ALA A 39 12.01 3.64 -8.96
CA ALA A 39 11.37 4.95 -8.99
C ALA A 39 11.84 5.82 -7.80
N PRO A 40 11.81 7.16 -7.91
CA PRO A 40 12.21 8.03 -6.80
C PRO A 40 11.30 7.82 -5.59
N LEU A 41 11.85 7.85 -4.37
CA LEU A 41 11.07 7.64 -3.13
C LEU A 41 9.85 8.57 -2.98
N TRP A 42 9.90 9.75 -3.57
CA TRP A 42 8.77 10.69 -3.64
C TRP A 42 7.54 10.11 -4.35
N SER A 43 7.70 9.10 -5.23
CA SER A 43 6.58 8.41 -5.88
C SER A 43 5.66 7.73 -4.87
N ILE A 44 6.17 7.36 -3.69
CA ILE A 44 5.37 6.79 -2.59
C ILE A 44 4.29 7.79 -2.16
N PHE A 45 4.66 9.05 -1.96
CA PHE A 45 3.72 10.09 -1.58
C PHE A 45 2.70 10.37 -2.68
N VAL A 46 3.16 10.41 -3.93
CA VAL A 46 2.26 10.63 -5.09
C VAL A 46 1.25 9.49 -5.19
N PHE A 47 1.67 8.23 -5.12
CA PHE A 47 0.75 7.09 -5.18
C PHE A 47 -0.18 7.05 -3.96
N ALA A 48 0.32 7.33 -2.76
CA ALA A 48 -0.52 7.37 -1.56
C ALA A 48 -1.61 8.43 -1.67
N LEU A 49 -1.30 9.60 -2.24
CA LEU A 49 -2.29 10.65 -2.49
C LEU A 49 -3.24 10.25 -3.63
N VAL A 50 -2.74 9.76 -4.77
CA VAL A 50 -3.60 9.40 -5.92
C VAL A 50 -4.58 8.29 -5.56
N PHE A 51 -4.13 7.23 -4.89
CA PHE A 51 -5.01 6.15 -4.46
C PHE A 51 -5.87 6.53 -3.24
N GLY A 52 -5.31 7.33 -2.32
CA GLY A 52 -6.02 7.82 -1.14
C GLY A 52 -7.18 8.76 -1.49
N PHE A 53 -6.96 9.72 -2.39
CA PHE A 53 -8.02 10.61 -2.90
C PHE A 53 -8.89 9.92 -3.96
N GLY A 54 -8.31 9.02 -4.74
CA GLY A 54 -9.03 8.29 -5.79
C GLY A 54 -10.09 7.35 -5.24
N VAL A 55 -9.94 6.83 -4.02
CA VAL A 55 -10.91 5.91 -3.41
C VAL A 55 -12.29 6.56 -3.21
N ASP A 56 -12.34 7.88 -2.99
CA ASP A 56 -13.61 8.60 -2.81
C ASP A 56 -14.40 8.72 -4.12
N PHE A 57 -13.74 8.63 -5.29
CA PHE A 57 -14.44 8.49 -6.58
C PHE A 57 -15.10 7.12 -6.76
N PHE A 58 -14.70 6.12 -5.98
CA PHE A 58 -15.27 4.76 -6.00
C PHE A 58 -16.22 4.51 -4.82
N GLU A 59 -16.79 5.58 -4.23
CA GLU A 59 -17.69 5.54 -3.06
C GLU A 59 -18.84 4.52 -3.13
N GLY A 60 -19.22 4.05 -4.33
CA GLY A 60 -20.24 3.01 -4.50
C GLY A 60 -19.75 1.55 -4.42
N TRP A 61 -18.43 1.30 -4.45
CA TRP A 61 -17.85 -0.06 -4.49
C TRP A 61 -17.05 -0.41 -3.23
N VAL A 62 -16.64 0.60 -2.46
CA VAL A 62 -15.75 0.43 -1.31
C VAL A 62 -16.56 0.54 -0.02
N SER A 63 -17.04 -0.59 0.49
CA SER A 63 -17.63 -0.64 1.84
C SER A 63 -16.56 -0.35 2.88
N PHE A 64 -16.57 0.86 3.42
CA PHE A 64 -15.86 1.19 4.64
C PHE A 64 -16.68 0.70 5.84
N SER A 65 -16.02 0.21 6.88
CA SER A 65 -16.70 -0.18 8.14
C SER A 65 -17.53 1.01 8.66
N ASP A 66 -18.81 0.80 9.00
CA ASP A 66 -19.74 1.84 9.48
C ASP A 66 -19.20 2.64 10.68
N LYS A 67 -18.22 2.07 11.41
CA LYS A 67 -17.53 2.74 12.53
C LYS A 67 -16.58 3.86 12.10
N ALA A 68 -16.18 3.90 10.83
CA ALA A 68 -15.34 4.94 10.24
C ALA A 68 -16.14 6.02 9.49
N ALA A 69 -17.42 5.76 9.20
CA ALA A 69 -18.29 6.66 8.43
C ALA A 69 -18.69 7.94 9.19
N GLY A 70 -18.61 7.94 10.52
CA GLY A 70 -18.94 9.09 11.37
C GLY A 70 -17.85 10.16 11.47
N ALA A 71 -16.67 9.97 10.86
CA ALA A 71 -15.57 10.92 10.97
C ALA A 71 -15.58 11.90 9.78
N SER A 72 -15.86 13.17 10.07
CA SER A 72 -15.57 14.32 9.19
C SER A 72 -14.09 14.44 8.79
N GLU A 73 -13.22 13.56 9.29
CA GLU A 73 -11.80 13.41 8.95
C GLU A 73 -11.49 12.09 8.22
N ARG A 74 -12.44 11.56 7.44
CA ARG A 74 -12.28 10.33 6.64
C ARG A 74 -10.96 10.30 5.87
N TRP A 75 -10.56 11.43 5.29
CA TRP A 75 -9.30 11.63 4.57
C TRP A 75 -8.06 11.47 5.46
N ALA A 76 -8.09 12.02 6.68
CA ALA A 76 -6.98 11.92 7.63
C ALA A 76 -6.72 10.48 8.08
N PHE A 77 -7.73 9.61 7.98
CA PHE A 77 -7.61 8.18 8.28
C PHE A 77 -7.20 7.36 7.06
N VAL A 78 -7.69 7.70 5.87
CA VAL A 78 -7.42 6.98 4.61
C VAL A 78 -6.00 7.22 4.09
N VAL A 79 -5.47 8.44 4.18
CA VAL A 79 -4.13 8.76 3.68
C VAL A 79 -3.03 7.93 4.35
N PRO A 80 -2.97 7.80 5.69
CA PRO A 80 -1.98 6.94 6.36
C PRO A 80 -2.08 5.47 5.93
N ILE A 81 -3.29 4.95 5.72
CA ILE A 81 -3.53 3.58 5.27
C ILE A 81 -2.89 3.34 3.91
N TYR A 82 -3.18 4.20 2.93
CA TYR A 82 -2.58 4.09 1.61
C TYR A 82 -1.08 4.32 1.62
N LEU A 83 -0.58 5.19 2.50
CA LEU A 83 0.87 5.39 2.67
C LEU A 83 1.55 4.09 3.14
N LEU A 84 0.95 3.35 4.07
CA LEU A 84 1.44 2.03 4.50
C LEU A 84 1.37 0.98 3.39
N ILE A 85 0.26 0.94 2.64
CA ILE A 85 0.09 0.01 1.51
C ILE A 85 1.13 0.28 0.42
N VAL A 86 1.31 1.54 0.02
CA VAL A 86 2.27 1.93 -1.02
C VAL A 86 3.70 1.73 -0.54
N LEU A 87 4.02 2.06 0.72
CA LEU A 87 5.35 1.84 1.29
C LEU A 87 5.70 0.35 1.32
N SER A 88 4.78 -0.50 1.79
CA SER A 88 4.97 -1.95 1.82
C SER A 88 5.13 -2.55 0.42
N GLY A 89 4.32 -2.11 -0.54
CA GLY A 89 4.45 -2.48 -1.95
C GLY A 89 5.81 -2.08 -2.52
N TYR A 90 6.19 -0.82 -2.37
CA TYR A 90 7.48 -0.30 -2.84
C TYR A 90 8.67 -1.07 -2.27
N LEU A 91 8.69 -1.31 -0.95
CA LEU A 91 9.74 -2.11 -0.30
C LEU A 91 9.78 -3.54 -0.84
N THR A 92 8.61 -4.16 -1.04
CA THR A 92 8.51 -5.50 -1.64
C THR A 92 9.13 -5.52 -3.05
N GLY A 93 8.90 -4.49 -3.86
CA GLY A 93 9.51 -4.33 -5.17
C GLY A 93 11.04 -4.22 -5.13
N VAL A 94 11.56 -3.39 -4.22
CA VAL A 94 13.01 -3.21 -4.02
C VAL A 94 13.68 -4.52 -3.57
N VAL A 95 13.06 -5.24 -2.63
CA VAL A 95 13.56 -6.54 -2.15
C VAL A 95 13.49 -7.60 -3.26
N GLY A 96 12.38 -7.65 -4.00
CA GLY A 96 12.20 -8.56 -5.13
C GLY A 96 13.29 -8.37 -6.19
N ARG A 97 13.62 -7.13 -6.52
CA ARG A 97 14.74 -6.81 -7.41
C ARG A 97 16.07 -7.35 -6.87
N HIS A 98 16.41 -7.07 -5.62
CA HIS A 98 17.65 -7.57 -5.00
C HIS A 98 17.74 -9.09 -5.04
N TYR A 99 16.61 -9.78 -4.85
CA TYR A 99 16.54 -11.22 -4.94
C TYR A 99 16.81 -11.73 -6.36
N VAL A 100 16.20 -11.10 -7.38
CA VAL A 100 16.43 -11.41 -8.80
C VAL A 100 17.88 -11.13 -9.19
N GLU A 101 18.45 -9.99 -8.81
CA GLU A 101 19.85 -9.65 -9.09
C GLU A 101 20.83 -10.64 -8.44
N ARG A 102 20.56 -11.09 -7.20
CA ARG A 102 21.35 -12.14 -6.53
C ARG A 102 21.24 -13.47 -7.25
N ARG A 103 20.04 -13.87 -7.73
CA ARG A 103 19.88 -15.10 -8.51
C ARG A 103 20.56 -15.03 -9.86
N LYS A 104 20.50 -13.89 -10.56
CA LYS A 104 21.23 -13.67 -11.83
C LYS A 104 22.75 -13.82 -11.63
N LYS A 105 23.30 -13.26 -10.55
CA LYS A 105 24.72 -13.42 -10.21
C LYS A 105 25.09 -14.88 -9.91
N LYS A 106 24.25 -15.61 -9.18
CA LYS A 106 24.46 -17.05 -8.90
C LYS A 106 24.38 -17.91 -10.17
N ALA A 107 23.44 -17.62 -11.06
CA ALA A 107 23.31 -18.33 -12.34
C ALA A 107 24.49 -18.05 -13.29
N ALA A 108 24.97 -16.79 -13.33
CA ALA A 108 26.18 -16.43 -14.08
C ALA A 108 27.44 -17.12 -13.52
N ALA A 109 27.54 -17.29 -12.21
CA ALA A 109 28.65 -17.99 -11.57
C ALA A 109 28.60 -19.53 -11.74
N GLN A 110 27.47 -20.11 -12.12
CA GLN A 110 27.33 -21.54 -12.43
C GLN A 110 27.54 -21.89 -13.91
N SER A 111 27.72 -20.87 -14.78
CA SER A 111 27.94 -21.02 -16.22
C SER A 111 29.38 -20.68 -16.65
N GLN A 112 30.26 -20.40 -15.68
CA GLN A 112 31.72 -20.32 -15.84
C GLN A 112 32.37 -21.57 -15.26
#